data_AF-T1AVZ0-F1
#
_entry.id   AF-T1AVZ0-F1
#
_cell.length_a   1.000
_cell.length_b   1.000
_cell.length_c   1.000
_cell.angle_alpha   90.00
_cell.angle_beta   90.00
_cell.angle_gamma   90.00
#
_symmetry.space_group_name_H-M   'P 1'
#
loop_
_entity.id
_entity.type
_entity.pdbx_description
1 polymer ?
#
loop_
_entity_poly.entity_id
_entity_poly.type
_entity_poly.pdbx_seq_one_letter_code
_entity_poly.pdbx_strand_id
1 'polypeptide(L)'
;TYNKINTFDFFRQRVYKLESAGHDPTDLVQAFARSVEWGDKIPIGLFYRVEHPTYEDLEEVLTAGPLAHQPAGLQGKTDLLDEFV
;
A
#
# COMPACT_ATOMS: atom_id res chain seq x y z
N THR A 1 -27.14 3.03 20.30
CA THR A 1 -25.82 3.55 19.91
C THR A 1 -24.83 3.39 21.05
N TYR A 2 -23.67 2.78 20.80
CA TYR A 2 -22.81 2.16 21.82
C TYR A 2 -21.56 2.97 22.22
N ASN A 3 -20.89 3.67 21.30
CA ASN A 3 -19.74 4.51 21.65
C ASN A 3 -20.20 5.89 22.13
N LYS A 4 -19.90 6.22 23.39
CA LYS A 4 -20.27 7.50 24.04
C LYS A 4 -19.07 8.43 24.28
N ILE A 5 -17.86 7.95 24.04
CA ILE A 5 -16.60 8.66 24.31
C ILE A 5 -16.09 9.32 23.02
N ASN A 6 -16.01 8.54 21.94
CA ASN A 6 -15.54 9.03 20.64
C ASN A 6 -16.72 9.57 19.83
N THR A 7 -17.31 10.66 20.30
CA THR A 7 -18.42 11.34 19.63
C THR A 7 -17.92 12.20 18.48
N PHE A 8 -18.85 12.73 17.67
CA PHE A 8 -18.52 13.69 16.62
C PHE A 8 -17.80 14.94 17.18
N ASP A 9 -18.31 15.50 18.29
CA ASP A 9 -17.72 16.68 18.92
C ASP A 9 -16.30 16.41 19.45
N PHE A 10 -16.07 15.19 19.97
CA PHE A 10 -14.74 14.77 20.40
C PHE A 10 -13.72 14.89 19.25
N PHE A 11 -14.01 14.28 18.10
CA PHE A 11 -13.11 14.32 16.94
C PHE A 11 -13.02 15.70 16.31
N ARG A 12 -14.16 16.38 16.09
CA ARG A 12 -14.21 17.68 15.40
C ARG A 12 -13.31 18.73 16.04
N GLN A 13 -13.16 18.71 17.36
CA GLN A 13 -12.31 19.65 18.09
C GLN A 13 -10.82 19.32 18.03
N ARG A 14 -10.47 18.05 17.73
CA ARG A 14 -9.11 17.52 17.88
C ARG A 14 -8.41 17.28 16.55
N VAL A 15 -9.16 17.06 15.46
CA VAL A 15 -8.56 16.76 14.17
C VAL A 15 -7.87 17.96 13.54
N TYR A 16 -6.68 17.76 12.97
CA TYR A 16 -6.00 18.75 12.15
C TYR A 16 -5.38 18.10 10.91
N LYS A 17 -5.28 18.86 9.82
CA LYS A 17 -4.72 18.40 8.56
C LYS A 17 -3.20 18.49 8.57
N LEU A 18 -2.52 17.39 8.27
CA LEU A 18 -1.07 17.34 8.15
C LEU A 18 -0.55 18.25 7.02
N GLU A 19 -1.31 18.37 5.93
CA GLU A 19 -0.98 19.23 4.79
C GLU A 19 -0.92 20.71 5.20
N SER A 20 -1.80 21.13 6.11
CA SER A 20 -1.81 22.49 6.67
C SER A 20 -0.66 22.73 7.66
N ALA A 21 -0.04 21.68 8.18
CA ALA A 21 1.09 21.74 9.11
C ALA A 21 2.46 21.65 8.39
N GLY A 22 2.48 21.58 7.06
CA GLY A 22 3.71 21.46 6.27
C GLY A 22 4.40 20.09 6.41
N HIS A 23 3.61 19.03 6.67
CA HIS A 23 4.14 17.67 6.79
C HIS A 23 4.75 17.17 5.48
N ASP A 24 5.95 16.61 5.55
CA ASP A 24 6.60 15.93 4.43
C ASP A 24 6.22 14.44 4.44
N PRO A 25 5.43 13.95 3.45
CA PRO A 25 5.00 12.56 3.41
C PRO A 25 6.10 11.59 2.97
N THR A 26 7.30 12.06 2.63
CA THR A 26 8.43 11.18 2.24
C THR A 26 9.33 10.80 3.42
N ASP A 27 9.19 11.46 4.57
CA ASP A 27 9.94 11.18 5.80
C ASP A 27 9.19 10.17 6.68
N LEU A 28 9.67 8.92 6.66
CA LEU A 28 9.08 7.82 7.45
C LEU A 28 9.13 8.10 8.97
N VAL A 29 10.19 8.74 9.46
CA VAL A 29 10.37 8.99 10.90
C VAL A 29 9.34 10.02 11.37
N GLN A 30 9.16 11.10 10.60
CA GLN A 30 8.14 12.09 10.90
C GLN A 30 6.73 11.52 10.74
N ALA A 31 6.47 10.74 9.69
CA ALA A 31 5.19 10.08 9.50
C ALA A 31 4.82 9.21 10.72
N PHE A 32 5.77 8.41 11.21
CA PHE A 32 5.55 7.58 12.39
C PHE A 32 5.33 8.42 13.65
N ALA A 33 6.14 9.46 13.87
CA ALA A 33 5.98 10.37 15.00
C ALA A 33 4.60 11.04 15.03
N ARG A 34 4.06 11.44 13.88
CA ARG A 34 2.69 11.95 13.77
C ARG A 34 1.65 10.86 14.04
N SER A 35 1.86 9.63 13.59
CA SER A 35 0.87 8.55 13.68
C SER A 35 0.50 8.14 15.10
N VAL A 36 1.43 8.37 16.05
CA VAL A 36 1.23 8.05 17.47
C VAL A 36 0.63 9.22 18.26
N GLU A 37 0.37 10.37 17.62
CA GLU A 37 -0.31 11.49 18.27
C GLU A 37 -1.77 11.12 18.60
N TRP A 38 -2.12 11.16 19.88
CA TRP A 38 -3.47 10.89 20.37
C TRP A 38 -3.80 11.77 21.58
N GLY A 39 -5.07 12.12 21.75
CA GLY A 39 -5.53 12.97 22.85
C GLY A 39 -5.94 14.35 22.35
N ASP A 40 -5.10 15.37 22.59
CA ASP A 40 -5.48 16.77 22.34
C ASP A 40 -5.52 17.14 20.85
N LYS A 41 -4.66 16.51 20.04
CA LYS A 41 -4.60 16.69 18.59
C LYS A 41 -4.54 15.33 17.92
N ILE A 42 -5.31 15.20 16.85
CA ILE A 42 -5.41 13.97 16.06
C ILE A 42 -5.07 14.35 14.61
N PRO A 43 -3.88 13.97 14.11
CA PRO A 43 -3.52 14.25 12.73
C PRO A 43 -4.40 13.44 11.77
N ILE A 44 -4.82 14.08 10.69
CA ILE A 44 -5.49 13.45 9.55
C ILE A 44 -4.82 13.89 8.25
N GLY A 45 -4.98 13.10 7.18
CA GLY A 45 -4.41 13.37 5.87
C GLY A 45 -3.32 12.38 5.49
N LEU A 46 -2.42 12.79 4.61
CA LEU A 46 -1.33 11.94 4.12
C LEU A 46 -0.15 11.91 5.11
N PHE A 47 0.06 10.78 5.77
CA PHE A 47 1.20 10.57 6.66
C PHE A 47 2.46 10.15 5.90
N TYR A 48 2.36 9.18 5.01
CA TYR A 48 3.51 8.63 4.30
C TYR A 48 3.14 8.20 2.89
N ARG A 49 4.01 8.49 1.92
CA ARG A 49 3.92 8.02 0.55
C ARG A 49 5.31 7.95 -0.05
N VAL A 50 5.64 6.77 -0.57
CA VAL A 50 6.84 6.50 -1.36
C VAL A 50 6.48 5.58 -2.51
N GLU A 51 7.25 5.66 -3.58
CA GLU A 51 7.17 4.72 -4.70
C GLU A 51 8.19 3.61 -4.49
N HIS A 52 7.70 2.39 -4.38
CA HIS A 52 8.50 1.16 -4.33
C HIS A 52 7.87 0.13 -5.26
N PRO A 53 8.66 -0.84 -5.78
CA PRO A 53 8.12 -1.95 -6.53
C PRO A 53 6.99 -2.63 -5.74
N THR A 54 5.88 -2.93 -6.41
CA THR A 54 4.83 -3.75 -5.82
C THR A 54 5.29 -5.21 -5.77
N TYR A 55 4.51 -6.07 -5.14
CA TYR A 55 4.83 -7.50 -5.12
C TYR A 55 4.88 -8.08 -6.54
N GLU A 56 3.96 -7.66 -7.41
CA GLU A 56 3.88 -8.09 -8.80
C GLU A 56 5.08 -7.63 -9.63
N ASP A 57 5.62 -6.44 -9.36
CA ASP A 57 6.82 -5.93 -10.03
C ASP A 57 8.07 -6.78 -9.74
N LEU A 58 8.06 -7.57 -8.65
CA LEU A 58 9.17 -8.44 -8.28
C LEU A 58 9.13 -9.81 -8.99
N GLU A 59 7.99 -10.19 -9.58
CA GLU A 59 7.80 -11.50 -10.20
C GLU A 59 8.11 -11.43 -11.70
N GLU A 60 9.29 -11.89 -12.11
CA GLU A 60 9.74 -11.87 -13.52
C GLU A 60 8.73 -12.56 -14.46
N VAL A 61 8.08 -13.63 -14.00
CA VAL A 61 7.08 -14.39 -14.77
C VAL A 61 5.86 -13.52 -15.11
N LEU A 62 5.53 -12.56 -14.25
CA LEU A 62 4.41 -11.64 -14.43
C LEU A 62 4.76 -10.43 -15.30
N THR A 63 6.05 -10.20 -15.60
CA THR A 63 6.50 -9.09 -16.46
C THR A 63 5.93 -9.19 -17.88
N ALA A 64 5.72 -10.42 -18.38
CA ALA A 64 5.08 -10.67 -19.67
C ALA A 64 3.54 -10.56 -19.65
N GLY A 65 2.94 -10.20 -18.51
CA GLY A 65 1.50 -10.11 -18.32
C GLY A 65 0.82 -11.48 -18.16
N PRO A 66 -0.52 -11.54 -18.16
CA PRO A 66 -1.26 -12.78 -17.93
C PRO A 66 -0.95 -13.86 -18.99
N LEU A 67 -0.76 -15.11 -18.55
CA LEU A 67 -0.51 -16.26 -19.45
C LEU A 67 -1.56 -16.41 -20.56
N ALA A 68 -2.82 -16.04 -20.31
CA ALA A 68 -3.90 -16.08 -21.30
C ALA A 68 -3.64 -15.21 -22.55
N HIS A 69 -2.74 -14.22 -22.43
CA HIS A 69 -2.35 -13.32 -23.53
C HIS A 69 -0.97 -13.67 -24.10
N GLN A 70 -0.29 -14.66 -23.54
CA GLN A 70 1.02 -15.10 -24.00
C GLN A 70 0.89 -16.22 -25.06
N PRO A 71 1.84 -16.33 -26.01
CA PRO A 71 1.84 -17.41 -26.98
C PRO A 71 1.99 -18.77 -26.28
N ALA A 72 1.23 -19.77 -26.73
CA ALA A 72 1.33 -21.13 -26.20
C ALA A 72 2.72 -21.73 -26.51
N GLY A 73 3.58 -21.85 -25.49
CA GLY A 73 4.98 -22.29 -25.60
C GLY A 73 5.20 -23.78 -25.88
N LEU A 74 4.24 -24.45 -26.54
CA LEU A 74 4.27 -25.89 -26.83
C LEU A 74 4.97 -26.24 -28.16
N GLN A 75 5.39 -25.25 -28.94
CA GLN A 75 6.10 -25.50 -30.19
C GLN A 75 7.54 -25.96 -29.92
N GLY A 76 7.88 -27.18 -30.36
CA GLY A 76 9.26 -27.69 -30.38
C GLY A 76 9.80 -28.26 -29.06
N LYS A 77 8.94 -28.56 -28.07
CA LYS A 77 9.33 -29.11 -26.76
C LYS A 77 8.93 -30.59 -26.57
N THR A 78 8.99 -31.41 -27.63
CA THR A 78 8.70 -32.85 -27.55
C THR A 78 9.62 -33.60 -26.58
N ASP A 79 10.89 -33.20 -26.51
CA ASP A 79 11.89 -33.86 -25.67
C ASP A 79 11.56 -33.76 -24.16
N LEU A 80 10.83 -32.71 -23.74
CA LEU A 80 10.34 -32.54 -22.37
C LEU A 80 9.17 -33.47 -22.05
N LEU A 81 8.39 -33.87 -23.06
CA LEU A 81 7.28 -34.81 -22.87
C LEU A 81 7.78 -36.25 -22.77
N ASP A 82 8.87 -36.56 -23.48
CA ASP A 82 9.50 -37.88 -23.48
C ASP A 82 10.09 -38.26 -22.11
N GLU A 83 10.40 -37.28 -21.24
CA GLU A 83 10.88 -37.54 -19.87
C GLU A 83 9.77 -38.04 -18.92
N PHE A 84 8.49 -37.79 -19.24
CA PHE A 84 7.34 -38.17 -18.41
C PHE A 84 6.61 -39.43 -18.89
N VAL A 85 7.19 -40.17 -19.85
CA VAL A 85 6.68 -41.44 -20.40
C VAL A 85 7.63 -42.58 -20.07
#